data_AF-A0A136K7Y1-F1
#
_entry.id   AF-A0A136K7Y1-F1
#
_cell.length_a   1.000
_cell.length_b   1.000
_cell.length_c   1.000
_cell.angle_alpha   90.00
_cell.angle_beta   90.00
_cell.angle_gamma   90.00
#
_symmetry.space_group_name_H-M   'P 1'
#
loop_
_entity.id
_entity.type
_entity.pdbx_description
1 polymer ?
#
loop_
_entity_poly.entity_id
_entity_poly.type
_entity_poly.pdbx_seq_one_letter_code
_entity_poly.pdbx_strand_id
1 'polypeptide(L)'
;MELWHDRILVLDFGSQYTQLIARRIREVQVYSQILPCTVSLATILAYRPKGIVLSGGPSSVYAKKAPSVPKQLFEQGIPILGICYGMQLVTHLEGGEVGKAPHREFGRADLTLDDRSDLFKGIGTRGSTVVWMSHGDRIERMPPGFRSIAHTDNSPVAAMKRHDAKQRVYCLQFHPEVAHTPEGAAILKNFVYGICGCKPTWTMRSYVDTAVEQIRQQVGKDRVLCALSGGVDSSVAAALTHRAIGDQLTCVFVDNGVLRSGEREQVEKTFAAHEHLNLRVVNGSAQFLAALKNVTDPERKRKIIGRLFIKLFEAEAKGLTGIKYLVQGTLYPDVIESVSFKGPSATIKTHHNVGGLPTKMKLKLVEPCGNCSRTKCGCWGRSLGCPMPSFGDNPSRGRDWPFVSWARSRKTGLPFSGRRNPSSIKRFGARDCTARSGRPLRCCSRSAPWGSWATNGPTNMWWRFAP
;
A
#
# COMPACT_ATOMS: atom_id res chain seq x y z
N MET A 1 22.18 -0.82 11.90
CA MET A 1 20.71 -0.79 11.79
C MET A 1 20.17 -1.63 12.94
N GLU A 2 20.01 -1.03 14.12
CA GLU A 2 19.56 -1.79 15.30
C GLU A 2 18.13 -2.31 15.08
N LEU A 3 17.96 -3.61 15.30
CA LEU A 3 16.79 -4.38 14.91
C LEU A 3 15.77 -4.38 16.06
N TRP A 4 15.09 -3.25 16.31
CA TRP A 4 14.16 -3.15 17.45
C TRP A 4 12.87 -3.97 17.32
N HIS A 5 12.54 -4.46 16.12
CA HIS A 5 11.31 -5.21 15.87
C HIS A 5 11.59 -6.60 15.31
N ASP A 6 10.85 -7.57 15.86
CA ASP A 6 10.64 -8.86 15.23
C ASP A 6 10.07 -8.65 13.83
N ARG A 7 10.60 -9.42 12.87
CA ARG A 7 10.28 -9.24 11.46
C ARG A 7 10.04 -10.54 10.74
N ILE A 8 9.13 -10.47 9.78
CA ILE A 8 8.86 -11.52 8.81
C ILE A 8 9.31 -11.04 7.43
N LEU A 9 10.09 -11.87 6.73
CA LEU A 9 10.40 -11.62 5.33
C LEU A 9 9.37 -12.30 4.45
N VAL A 10 8.92 -11.61 3.40
CA VAL A 10 8.07 -12.18 2.35
C VAL A 10 8.89 -12.22 1.07
N LEU A 11 9.23 -13.41 0.61
CA LEU A 11 9.94 -13.60 -0.66
C LEU A 11 8.92 -13.63 -1.80
N ASP A 12 9.05 -12.68 -2.74
CA ASP A 12 8.15 -12.50 -3.86
C ASP A 12 8.57 -13.36 -5.07
N PHE A 13 7.71 -14.30 -5.43
CA PHE A 13 7.80 -15.13 -6.64
C PHE A 13 6.91 -14.60 -7.77
N GLY A 14 6.40 -13.37 -7.65
CA GLY A 14 5.59 -12.69 -8.64
C GLY A 14 4.08 -12.89 -8.47
N SER A 15 3.61 -13.15 -7.25
CA SER A 15 2.18 -13.21 -6.93
C SER A 15 1.55 -11.82 -6.92
N GLN A 16 0.33 -11.73 -7.43
CA GLN A 16 -0.52 -10.54 -7.30
C GLN A 16 -0.87 -10.22 -5.82
N TYR A 17 -0.76 -11.20 -4.92
CA TYR A 17 -1.13 -11.08 -3.50
C TYR A 17 0.06 -10.87 -2.56
N THR A 18 1.31 -10.83 -3.05
CA THR A 18 2.51 -10.66 -2.20
C THR A 18 2.41 -9.45 -1.28
N GLN A 19 1.95 -8.30 -1.80
CA GLN A 19 1.76 -7.10 -0.99
C GLN A 19 0.66 -7.27 0.07
N LEU A 20 -0.36 -8.08 -0.21
CA LEU A 20 -1.44 -8.37 0.72
C LEU A 20 -0.95 -9.24 1.88
N ILE A 21 -0.11 -10.26 1.62
CA ILE A 21 0.55 -11.05 2.66
C ILE A 21 1.31 -10.13 3.63
N ALA A 22 2.19 -9.28 3.10
CA ALA A 22 2.95 -8.33 3.91
C ALA A 22 2.05 -7.40 4.72
N ARG A 23 0.95 -6.93 4.13
CA ARG A 23 -0.06 -6.12 4.81
C ARG A 23 -0.74 -6.87 5.96
N ARG A 24 -1.19 -8.11 5.75
CA ARG A 24 -1.84 -8.92 6.79
C ARG A 24 -0.92 -9.18 7.98
N ILE A 25 0.37 -9.43 7.74
CA ILE A 25 1.37 -9.54 8.81
C ILE A 25 1.49 -8.22 9.61
N ARG A 26 1.44 -7.08 8.94
CA ARG A 26 1.48 -5.76 9.61
C ARG A 26 0.18 -5.38 10.30
N GLU A 27 -0.94 -6.02 9.98
CA GLU A 27 -2.22 -5.87 10.69
C GLU A 27 -2.17 -6.62 12.03
N VAL A 28 -1.40 -7.71 12.11
CA VAL A 28 -1.04 -8.37 13.38
C VAL A 28 0.20 -7.74 14.04
N GLN A 29 0.42 -6.43 13.86
CA GLN A 29 1.43 -5.66 14.63
C GLN A 29 2.86 -6.22 14.63
N VAL A 30 3.27 -6.91 13.57
CA VAL A 30 4.65 -7.36 13.33
C VAL A 30 5.18 -6.73 12.06
N TYR A 31 6.45 -6.35 12.06
CA TYR A 31 7.07 -5.75 10.88
C TYR A 31 7.21 -6.82 9.78
N SER A 32 6.94 -6.42 8.53
CA SER A 32 7.16 -7.27 7.38
C SER A 32 7.88 -6.52 6.27
N GLN A 33 8.78 -7.21 5.59
CA GLN A 33 9.53 -6.69 4.45
C GLN A 33 9.41 -7.66 3.27
N ILE A 34 9.15 -7.13 2.08
CA ILE A 34 9.10 -7.89 0.84
C ILE A 34 10.47 -7.80 0.19
N LEU A 35 11.00 -8.94 -0.24
CA LEU A 35 12.23 -9.03 -1.03
C LEU A 35 11.94 -9.89 -2.28
N PRO A 36 12.60 -9.62 -3.41
CA PRO A 36 12.50 -10.51 -4.57
C PRO A 36 13.10 -11.87 -4.24
N CYS A 37 12.59 -12.96 -4.80
CA CYS A 37 13.12 -14.32 -4.54
C CYS A 37 14.59 -14.53 -4.98
N THR A 38 15.16 -13.62 -5.79
CA THR A 38 16.54 -13.66 -6.29
C THR A 38 17.57 -13.13 -5.29
N VAL A 39 17.12 -12.61 -4.14
CA VAL A 39 18.01 -12.17 -3.06
C VAL A 39 18.88 -13.33 -2.55
N SER A 40 20.16 -13.06 -2.31
CA SER A 40 21.09 -14.09 -1.81
C SER A 40 20.73 -14.52 -0.39
N LEU A 41 21.05 -15.76 -0.05
CA LEU A 41 20.85 -16.30 1.30
C LEU A 41 21.57 -15.43 2.36
N ALA A 42 22.80 -14.97 2.07
CA ALA A 42 23.54 -14.10 2.97
C ALA A 42 22.76 -12.81 3.29
N THR A 43 22.13 -12.20 2.29
CA THR A 43 21.28 -11.03 2.50
C THR A 43 20.05 -11.38 3.35
N ILE A 44 19.36 -12.49 3.06
CA ILE A 44 18.21 -12.96 3.87
C ILE A 44 18.62 -13.11 5.35
N LEU A 45 19.76 -13.75 5.62
CA LEU A 45 20.27 -13.98 6.97
C LEU A 45 20.70 -12.69 7.67
N ALA A 46 21.26 -11.72 6.92
CA ALA A 46 21.63 -10.42 7.46
C ALA A 46 20.42 -9.63 8.00
N TYR A 47 19.21 -9.87 7.47
CA TYR A 47 17.98 -9.31 8.03
C TYR A 47 17.59 -9.94 9.38
N ARG A 48 18.13 -11.11 9.75
CA ARG A 48 17.77 -11.88 10.95
C ARG A 48 16.25 -12.06 11.12
N PRO A 49 15.54 -12.65 10.13
CA PRO A 49 14.10 -12.85 10.21
C PRO A 49 13.72 -13.84 11.32
N LYS A 50 12.59 -13.57 11.99
CA LYS A 50 11.93 -14.53 12.89
C LYS A 50 11.11 -15.57 12.13
N GLY A 51 10.76 -15.27 10.88
CA GLY A 51 10.07 -16.18 9.98
C GLY A 51 10.10 -15.67 8.55
N ILE A 52 9.88 -16.56 7.60
CA ILE A 52 9.89 -16.29 6.16
C ILE A 52 8.60 -16.81 5.54
N VAL A 53 7.99 -16.02 4.65
CA VAL A 53 6.86 -16.43 3.83
C VAL A 53 7.31 -16.50 2.39
N LEU A 54 7.16 -17.66 1.75
CA LEU A 54 7.35 -17.83 0.32
C LEU A 54 6.01 -17.58 -0.37
N SER A 55 5.91 -16.50 -1.14
CA SER A 55 4.65 -16.13 -1.78
C SER A 55 4.22 -17.14 -2.85
N GLY A 56 2.98 -17.00 -3.31
CA GLY A 56 2.56 -17.61 -4.57
C GLY A 56 3.32 -17.03 -5.77
N GLY A 57 2.98 -17.54 -6.96
CA GLY A 57 3.53 -17.10 -8.23
C GLY A 57 2.77 -17.76 -9.38
N PRO A 58 2.80 -17.17 -10.59
CA PRO A 58 2.09 -17.71 -11.76
C PRO A 58 2.87 -18.82 -12.48
N SER A 59 4.12 -19.06 -12.09
CA SER A 59 5.01 -20.02 -12.72
C SER A 59 4.73 -21.45 -12.25
N SER A 60 5.03 -22.44 -13.08
CA SER A 60 5.20 -23.83 -12.61
C SER A 60 6.63 -24.03 -12.13
N VAL A 61 6.82 -24.86 -11.10
CA VAL A 61 8.15 -25.13 -10.49
C VAL A 61 9.13 -25.81 -11.46
N TYR A 62 8.63 -26.52 -12.47
CA TYR A 62 9.46 -27.18 -13.48
C TYR A 62 9.79 -26.31 -14.70
N ALA A 63 9.28 -25.08 -14.76
CA ALA A 63 9.62 -24.19 -15.87
C ALA A 63 11.14 -23.90 -15.89
N LYS A 64 11.76 -23.85 -17.08
CA LYS A 64 13.22 -23.64 -17.24
C LYS A 64 13.77 -22.40 -16.50
N LYS A 65 12.94 -21.38 -16.29
CA LYS A 65 13.27 -20.14 -15.56
C LYS A 65 12.37 -19.95 -14.33
N ALA A 66 11.92 -21.04 -13.73
CA ALA A 66 11.11 -21.01 -12.52
C ALA A 66 11.87 -20.26 -11.40
N PRO A 67 11.24 -19.27 -10.74
CA PRO A 67 11.91 -18.56 -9.66
C PRO A 67 12.09 -19.48 -8.44
N SER A 68 13.29 -19.53 -7.87
CA SER A 68 13.64 -20.49 -6.81
C SER A 68 14.45 -19.83 -5.69
N VAL A 69 14.72 -20.59 -4.63
CA VAL A 69 15.57 -20.19 -3.50
C VAL A 69 16.63 -21.27 -3.22
N PRO A 70 17.77 -20.92 -2.61
CA PRO A 70 18.78 -21.91 -2.22
C PRO A 70 18.21 -22.91 -1.20
N LYS A 71 18.47 -24.21 -1.39
CA LYS A 71 17.97 -25.27 -0.49
C LYS A 71 18.46 -25.08 0.95
N GLN A 72 19.66 -24.53 1.14
CA GLN A 72 20.21 -24.22 2.46
C GLN A 72 19.32 -23.29 3.30
N LEU A 73 18.37 -22.56 2.67
CA LEU A 73 17.39 -21.76 3.40
C LEU A 73 16.57 -22.59 4.39
N PHE A 74 16.21 -23.83 4.03
CA PHE A 74 15.40 -24.71 4.87
C PHE A 74 16.18 -25.31 6.06
N GLU A 75 17.51 -25.18 6.04
CA GLU A 75 18.40 -25.73 7.07
C GLU A 75 18.69 -24.72 8.19
N GLN A 76 18.32 -23.44 8.01
CA GLN A 76 18.68 -22.35 8.92
C GLN A 76 17.88 -22.32 10.23
N GLY A 77 16.91 -23.23 10.43
CA GLY A 77 16.05 -23.25 11.61
C GLY A 77 15.07 -22.07 11.73
N ILE A 78 14.99 -21.22 10.70
CA ILE A 78 14.02 -20.13 10.61
C ILE A 78 12.68 -20.69 10.14
N PRO A 79 11.56 -20.43 10.83
CA PRO A 79 10.25 -20.91 10.39
C PRO A 79 9.84 -20.38 9.01
N ILE A 80 9.32 -21.27 8.17
CA ILE A 80 8.92 -20.97 6.78
C ILE A 80 7.45 -21.30 6.55
N LEU A 81 6.73 -20.40 5.89
CA LEU A 81 5.37 -20.60 5.37
C LEU A 81 5.38 -20.50 3.84
N GLY A 82 5.14 -21.60 3.13
CA GLY A 82 4.96 -21.61 1.68
C GLY A 82 3.50 -21.45 1.29
N ILE A 83 3.18 -20.51 0.39
CA ILE A 83 1.80 -20.27 -0.07
C ILE A 83 1.71 -20.54 -1.57
N CYS A 84 0.80 -21.42 -1.99
CA CYS A 84 0.56 -21.84 -3.37
C CYS A 84 1.86 -22.25 -4.07
N TYR A 85 2.42 -21.42 -4.95
CA TYR A 85 3.75 -21.67 -5.55
C TYR A 85 4.84 -21.93 -4.51
N GLY A 86 4.84 -21.23 -3.37
CA GLY A 86 5.78 -21.48 -2.29
C GLY A 86 5.69 -22.91 -1.73
N MET A 87 4.48 -23.47 -1.65
CA MET A 87 4.27 -24.87 -1.25
C MET A 87 4.80 -25.85 -2.29
N GLN A 88 4.56 -25.57 -3.57
CA GLN A 88 5.07 -26.38 -4.68
C GLN A 88 6.60 -26.34 -4.74
N LEU A 89 7.19 -25.17 -4.50
CA LEU A 89 8.63 -24.98 -4.48
C LEU A 89 9.29 -25.77 -3.34
N VAL A 90 8.73 -25.69 -2.13
CA VAL A 90 9.18 -26.51 -0.99
C VAL A 90 9.11 -28.00 -1.33
N THR A 91 7.98 -28.44 -1.90
CA THR A 91 7.80 -29.84 -2.33
C THR A 91 8.89 -30.27 -3.29
N HIS A 92 9.14 -29.48 -4.34
CA HIS A 92 10.13 -29.78 -5.36
C HIS A 92 11.57 -29.84 -4.80
N LEU A 93 11.96 -28.86 -3.99
CA LEU A 93 13.32 -28.76 -3.45
C LEU A 93 13.63 -29.81 -2.37
N GLU A 94 12.59 -30.32 -1.70
CA GLU A 94 12.70 -31.36 -0.66
C GLU A 94 12.41 -32.78 -1.18
N GLY A 95 12.41 -32.99 -2.50
CA GLY A 95 12.36 -34.33 -3.11
C GLY A 95 10.96 -34.94 -3.29
N GLY A 96 9.91 -34.15 -3.09
CA GLY A 96 8.55 -34.52 -3.46
C GLY A 96 8.29 -34.33 -4.96
N GLU A 97 7.05 -34.57 -5.38
CA GLU A 97 6.61 -34.38 -6.77
C GLU A 97 5.36 -33.52 -6.82
N VAL A 98 5.43 -32.48 -7.65
CA VAL A 98 4.31 -31.65 -8.04
C VAL A 98 3.81 -32.14 -9.41
N GLY A 99 2.51 -32.27 -9.59
CA GLY A 99 1.88 -32.66 -10.85
C GLY A 99 0.77 -31.69 -11.25
N LYS A 100 0.36 -31.74 -12.52
CA LYS A 100 -0.80 -30.97 -12.98
C LYS A 100 -2.07 -31.58 -12.40
N ALA A 101 -2.92 -30.76 -11.80
CA ALA A 101 -4.22 -31.23 -11.34
C ALA A 101 -5.13 -31.57 -12.54
N PRO A 102 -5.90 -32.68 -12.49
CA PRO A 102 -6.88 -33.03 -13.53
C PRO A 102 -7.94 -31.94 -13.74
N HIS A 103 -8.33 -31.29 -12.64
CA HIS A 103 -9.22 -30.14 -12.60
C HIS A 103 -8.50 -29.00 -11.90
N ARG A 104 -8.51 -27.81 -12.50
CA ARG A 104 -7.93 -26.63 -11.87
C ARG A 104 -8.89 -26.10 -10.81
N GLU A 105 -8.42 -25.97 -9.58
CA GLU A 105 -9.22 -25.43 -8.48
C GLU A 105 -8.92 -23.93 -8.32
N PHE A 106 -9.79 -23.13 -8.93
CA PHE A 106 -9.78 -21.68 -8.78
C PHE A 106 -11.06 -21.23 -8.09
N GLY A 107 -10.94 -20.76 -6.86
CA GLY A 107 -12.04 -20.17 -6.13
C GLY A 107 -12.25 -20.79 -4.75
N ARG A 108 -13.50 -20.71 -4.30
CA ARG A 108 -13.89 -21.13 -2.97
C ARG A 108 -13.89 -22.66 -2.87
N ALA A 109 -13.24 -23.19 -1.84
CA ALA A 109 -13.26 -24.61 -1.49
C ALA A 109 -13.48 -24.78 0.01
N ASP A 110 -14.08 -25.91 0.39
CA ASP A 110 -14.19 -26.34 1.79
C ASP A 110 -12.96 -27.18 2.13
N LEU A 111 -12.19 -26.71 3.11
CA LEU A 111 -10.97 -27.33 3.59
C LEU A 111 -11.27 -28.16 4.83
N THR A 112 -11.04 -29.46 4.76
CA THR A 112 -11.07 -30.36 5.92
C THR A 112 -9.72 -30.32 6.64
N LEU A 113 -9.74 -30.12 7.95
CA LEU A 113 -8.55 -29.98 8.79
C LEU A 113 -8.24 -31.30 9.50
N ASP A 114 -7.20 -31.99 9.04
CA ASP A 114 -6.73 -33.25 9.62
C ASP A 114 -5.91 -33.04 10.90
N ASP A 115 -5.21 -31.90 10.98
CA ASP A 115 -4.43 -31.50 12.14
C ASP A 115 -4.75 -30.04 12.51
N ARG A 116 -5.38 -29.87 13.67
CA ARG A 116 -5.83 -28.57 14.19
C ARG A 116 -4.86 -27.97 15.22
N SER A 117 -3.63 -28.47 15.29
CA SER A 117 -2.55 -27.90 16.10
C SER A 117 -1.85 -26.73 15.40
N ASP A 118 -0.90 -26.10 16.09
CA ASP A 118 0.03 -25.11 15.55
C ASP A 118 -0.62 -24.04 14.64
N LEU A 119 -0.46 -24.20 13.32
CA LEU A 119 -0.94 -23.31 12.27
C LEU A 119 -2.47 -23.20 12.24
N PHE A 120 -3.18 -24.29 12.48
CA PHE A 120 -4.64 -24.37 12.48
C PHE A 120 -5.25 -24.35 13.89
N LYS A 121 -4.48 -23.97 14.90
CA LYS A 121 -4.97 -23.81 16.27
C LYS A 121 -6.16 -22.85 16.33
N GLY A 122 -7.30 -23.37 16.79
CA GLY A 122 -8.55 -22.60 16.94
C GLY A 122 -9.28 -22.30 15.63
N ILE A 123 -8.87 -22.91 14.51
CA ILE A 123 -9.51 -22.74 13.20
C ILE A 123 -10.55 -23.84 12.98
N GLY A 124 -11.60 -23.51 12.23
CA GLY A 124 -12.59 -24.48 11.72
C GLY A 124 -13.26 -25.24 12.86
N THR A 125 -14.13 -24.58 13.62
CA THR A 125 -14.78 -25.13 14.83
C THR A 125 -15.44 -26.50 14.61
N ARG A 126 -15.89 -26.78 13.37
CA ARG A 126 -16.50 -28.05 12.95
C ARG A 126 -15.55 -29.02 12.23
N GLY A 127 -14.24 -28.79 12.29
CA GLY A 127 -13.23 -29.59 11.58
C GLY A 127 -12.99 -29.16 10.12
N SER A 128 -13.73 -28.16 9.62
CA SER A 128 -13.53 -27.59 8.30
C SER A 128 -13.61 -26.07 8.29
N THR A 129 -13.05 -25.44 7.25
CA THR A 129 -13.11 -23.99 7.02
C THR A 129 -13.15 -23.67 5.53
N VAL A 130 -13.62 -22.48 5.19
CA VAL A 130 -13.68 -22.01 3.80
C VAL A 130 -12.36 -21.36 3.42
N VAL A 131 -11.79 -21.76 2.28
CA VAL A 131 -10.55 -21.19 1.76
C VAL A 131 -10.65 -20.79 0.28
N TRP A 132 -9.70 -19.95 -0.13
CA TRP A 132 -9.55 -19.53 -1.52
C TRP A 132 -8.38 -20.24 -2.20
N MET A 133 -8.72 -21.24 -3.03
CA MET A 133 -7.78 -21.98 -3.87
C MET A 133 -7.44 -21.19 -5.12
N SER A 134 -6.18 -21.29 -5.55
CA SER A 134 -5.74 -20.70 -6.82
C SER A 134 -4.57 -21.48 -7.40
N HIS A 135 -4.82 -22.74 -7.78
CA HIS A 135 -3.75 -23.60 -8.28
C HIS A 135 -4.19 -24.48 -9.46
N GLY A 136 -3.25 -24.67 -10.40
CA GLY A 136 -3.37 -25.64 -11.48
C GLY A 136 -2.52 -26.89 -11.27
N ASP A 137 -1.60 -26.84 -10.31
CA ASP A 137 -0.71 -27.93 -9.94
C ASP A 137 -1.03 -28.37 -8.49
N ARG A 138 -0.83 -29.64 -8.17
CA ARG A 138 -1.03 -30.23 -6.84
C ARG A 138 0.15 -31.12 -6.45
N ILE A 139 0.21 -31.51 -5.19
CA ILE A 139 1.25 -32.43 -4.71
C ILE A 139 0.84 -33.86 -5.07
N GLU A 140 1.64 -34.54 -5.89
CA GLU A 140 1.45 -35.95 -6.27
C GLU A 140 2.23 -36.87 -5.33
N ARG A 141 3.45 -36.48 -4.95
CA ARG A 141 4.25 -37.20 -3.95
C ARG A 141 4.70 -36.27 -2.85
N MET A 142 4.34 -36.60 -1.62
CA MET A 142 4.78 -35.88 -0.43
C MET A 142 6.31 -35.93 -0.31
N PRO A 143 7.00 -34.81 -0.04
CA PRO A 143 8.43 -34.82 0.25
C PRO A 143 8.72 -35.61 1.53
N PRO A 144 9.84 -36.34 1.61
CA PRO A 144 10.24 -37.05 2.83
C PRO A 144 10.28 -36.12 4.05
N GLY A 145 9.79 -36.60 5.20
CA GLY A 145 9.77 -35.82 6.43
C GLY A 145 8.63 -34.79 6.52
N PHE A 146 7.67 -34.81 5.59
CA PHE A 146 6.43 -34.03 5.66
C PHE A 146 5.20 -34.92 5.79
N ARG A 147 4.13 -34.34 6.35
CA ARG A 147 2.79 -34.93 6.36
C ARG A 147 1.73 -33.91 5.95
N SER A 148 0.62 -34.41 5.40
CA SER A 148 -0.59 -33.61 5.18
C SER A 148 -1.21 -33.21 6.53
N ILE A 149 -1.78 -32.00 6.57
CA ILE A 149 -2.50 -31.47 7.75
C ILE A 149 -3.89 -30.92 7.38
N ALA A 150 -4.21 -30.85 6.09
CA ALA A 150 -5.53 -30.50 5.59
C ALA A 150 -5.68 -30.93 4.13
N HIS A 151 -6.91 -31.21 3.70
CA HIS A 151 -7.25 -31.62 2.34
C HIS A 151 -8.58 -30.99 1.86
N THR A 152 -8.80 -31.01 0.55
CA THR A 152 -10.09 -30.73 -0.10
C THR A 152 -10.46 -31.92 -0.98
N ASP A 153 -11.69 -31.94 -1.49
CA ASP A 153 -12.15 -32.98 -2.42
C ASP A 153 -11.26 -33.08 -3.68
N ASN A 154 -10.72 -31.96 -4.16
CA ASN A 154 -9.90 -31.90 -5.36
C ASN A 154 -8.38 -31.92 -5.09
N SER A 155 -7.97 -31.67 -3.85
CA SER A 155 -6.57 -31.59 -3.44
C SER A 155 -6.31 -32.43 -2.18
N PRO A 156 -5.80 -33.66 -2.34
CA PRO A 156 -5.48 -34.55 -1.21
C PRO A 156 -4.46 -33.95 -0.22
N VAL A 157 -3.66 -32.98 -0.67
CA VAL A 157 -2.70 -32.24 0.15
C VAL A 157 -2.93 -30.75 -0.07
N ALA A 158 -3.86 -30.19 0.68
CA ALA A 158 -4.17 -28.75 0.65
C ALA A 158 -3.30 -27.96 1.64
N ALA A 159 -2.77 -28.61 2.67
CA ALA A 159 -1.72 -28.07 3.54
C ALA A 159 -0.81 -29.19 4.05
N MET A 160 0.47 -28.88 4.26
CA MET A 160 1.45 -29.82 4.79
C MET A 160 2.40 -29.16 5.81
N LYS A 161 2.97 -29.96 6.70
CA LYS A 161 4.04 -29.51 7.61
C LYS A 161 5.17 -30.53 7.73
N ARG A 162 6.39 -30.04 8.00
CA ARG A 162 7.56 -30.88 8.31
C ARG A 162 7.41 -31.48 9.71
N HIS A 163 7.83 -32.73 9.88
CA HIS A 163 7.83 -33.42 11.18
C HIS A 163 8.83 -32.85 12.18
N ASP A 164 9.95 -32.30 11.70
CA ASP A 164 11.00 -31.77 12.54
C ASP A 164 10.62 -30.42 13.19
N ALA A 165 10.51 -30.42 14.53
CA ALA A 165 10.23 -29.22 15.31
C ALA A 165 11.37 -28.18 15.29
N LYS A 166 12.61 -28.59 14.97
CA LYS A 166 13.76 -27.68 14.82
C LYS A 166 13.74 -26.95 13.48
N GLN A 167 13.20 -27.58 12.43
CA GLN A 167 13.05 -27.01 11.08
C GLN A 167 11.57 -26.84 10.73
N ARG A 168 10.96 -25.78 11.25
CA ARG A 168 9.52 -25.53 11.12
C ARG A 168 9.17 -25.04 9.72
N VAL A 169 8.72 -25.94 8.86
CA VAL A 169 8.21 -25.60 7.52
C VAL A 169 6.73 -25.99 7.42
N TYR A 170 5.91 -25.00 7.09
CA TYR A 170 4.47 -25.14 6.85
C TYR A 170 4.16 -24.68 5.43
N CYS A 171 3.16 -25.30 4.80
CA CYS A 171 2.80 -25.02 3.42
C CYS A 171 1.28 -25.07 3.24
N LEU A 172 0.74 -24.14 2.46
CA LEU A 172 -0.68 -23.98 2.16
C LEU A 172 -0.86 -23.89 0.64
N GLN A 173 -1.83 -24.63 0.10
CA GLN A 173 -2.17 -24.58 -1.33
C GLN A 173 -3.17 -23.45 -1.65
N PHE A 174 -3.78 -22.86 -0.62
CA PHE A 174 -4.72 -21.74 -0.68
C PHE A 174 -4.10 -20.42 -0.18
N HIS A 175 -4.82 -19.32 -0.38
CA HIS A 175 -4.41 -17.96 0.00
C HIS A 175 -5.05 -17.51 1.32
N PRO A 176 -4.35 -17.54 2.47
CA PRO A 176 -4.87 -17.02 3.74
C PRO A 176 -4.95 -15.48 3.80
N GLU A 177 -4.29 -14.78 2.87
CA GLU A 177 -4.20 -13.31 2.87
C GLU A 177 -5.45 -12.61 2.31
N VAL A 178 -6.24 -13.32 1.50
CA VAL A 178 -7.43 -12.78 0.81
C VAL A 178 -8.68 -12.85 1.70
N ALA A 179 -9.62 -11.94 1.45
CA ALA A 179 -10.88 -11.86 2.21
C ALA A 179 -11.76 -13.11 2.04
N HIS A 180 -11.60 -13.85 0.94
CA HIS A 180 -12.34 -15.08 0.66
C HIS A 180 -11.94 -16.28 1.54
N THR A 181 -10.87 -16.14 2.32
CA THR A 181 -10.49 -17.08 3.38
C THR A 181 -10.79 -16.42 4.73
N PRO A 182 -12.00 -16.56 5.32
CA PRO A 182 -12.44 -15.75 6.46
C PRO A 182 -11.54 -15.89 7.68
N GLU A 183 -11.05 -17.11 7.94
CA GLU A 183 -10.14 -17.41 9.06
C GLU A 183 -8.66 -17.23 8.70
N GLY A 184 -8.35 -16.71 7.51
CA GLY A 184 -6.98 -16.56 7.01
C GLY A 184 -6.11 -15.63 7.87
N ALA A 185 -6.69 -14.58 8.44
CA ALA A 185 -5.99 -13.72 9.39
C ALA A 185 -5.57 -14.47 10.68
N ALA A 186 -6.41 -15.41 11.15
CA ALA A 186 -6.09 -16.22 12.32
C ALA A 186 -4.98 -17.25 12.01
N ILE A 187 -5.00 -17.85 10.81
CA ILE A 187 -3.93 -18.73 10.32
C ILE A 187 -2.58 -17.98 10.29
N LEU A 188 -2.55 -16.79 9.69
CA LEU A 188 -1.34 -15.96 9.66
C LEU A 188 -0.90 -15.54 11.06
N LYS A 189 -1.83 -15.25 11.97
CA LYS A 189 -1.54 -14.94 13.37
C LYS A 189 -0.89 -16.12 14.09
N ASN A 190 -1.36 -17.34 13.87
CA ASN A 190 -0.78 -18.56 14.43
C ASN A 190 0.67 -18.77 13.94
N PHE A 191 0.92 -18.53 12.65
CA PHE A 191 2.28 -18.56 12.11
C PHE A 191 3.18 -17.50 12.74
N VAL A 192 2.74 -16.23 12.77
CA VAL A 192 3.55 -15.11 13.24
C VAL A 192 3.83 -15.17 14.74
N TYR A 193 2.82 -15.45 15.58
CA TYR A 193 3.00 -15.46 17.04
C TYR A 193 3.34 -16.83 17.58
N GLY A 194 2.62 -17.87 17.18
CA GLY A 194 2.79 -19.21 17.71
C GLY A 194 4.07 -19.88 17.21
N ILE A 195 4.27 -19.86 15.89
CA ILE A 195 5.36 -20.61 15.24
C ILE A 195 6.66 -19.80 15.17
N CYS A 196 6.58 -18.50 14.84
CA CYS A 196 7.75 -17.62 14.75
C CYS A 196 8.13 -16.99 16.10
N GLY A 197 7.21 -16.97 17.08
CA GLY A 197 7.45 -16.36 18.38
C GLY A 197 7.60 -14.84 18.34
N CYS A 198 7.05 -14.17 17.32
CA CYS A 198 7.13 -12.72 17.20
C CYS A 198 6.29 -12.02 18.29
N LYS A 199 6.76 -10.86 18.75
CA LYS A 199 6.02 -9.98 19.66
C LYS A 199 5.33 -8.85 18.87
N PRO A 200 4.11 -8.42 19.28
CA PRO A 200 3.34 -7.35 18.62
C PRO A 200 3.92 -5.95 18.89
N THR A 201 5.17 -5.73 18.54
CA THR A 201 5.91 -4.50 18.84
C THR A 201 5.76 -3.44 17.75
N TRP A 202 5.30 -3.83 16.55
CA TRP A 202 5.12 -2.91 15.43
C TRP A 202 3.75 -2.23 15.52
N THR A 203 3.70 -1.19 16.35
CA THR A 203 2.53 -0.34 16.52
C THR A 203 2.70 0.97 15.75
N MET A 204 1.61 1.71 15.60
CA MET A 204 1.64 3.00 14.92
C MET A 204 2.53 4.00 15.67
N ARG A 205 2.45 4.01 17.00
CA ARG A 205 3.27 4.87 17.86
C ARG A 205 4.76 4.54 17.75
N SER A 206 5.11 3.25 17.87
CA SER A 206 6.50 2.82 17.80
C SER A 206 7.15 3.10 16.45
N TYR A 207 6.39 2.99 15.34
CA TYR A 207 6.92 3.45 14.05
C TYR A 207 7.17 4.95 14.09
N VAL A 208 6.19 5.80 14.45
CA VAL A 208 6.39 7.27 14.44
C VAL A 208 7.66 7.66 15.18
N ASP A 209 7.84 7.13 16.39
CA ASP A 209 9.03 7.39 17.20
C ASP A 209 10.32 6.92 16.48
N THR A 210 10.29 5.73 15.87
CA THR A 210 11.41 5.19 15.09
C THR A 210 11.73 6.03 13.84
N ALA A 211 10.71 6.46 13.09
CA ALA A 211 10.89 7.26 11.89
C ALA A 211 11.42 8.65 12.21
N VAL A 212 10.91 9.26 13.29
CA VAL A 212 11.43 10.53 13.80
C VAL A 212 12.92 10.41 14.14
N GLU A 213 13.31 9.35 14.85
CA GLU A 213 14.71 9.12 15.21
C GLU A 213 15.59 8.87 13.98
N GLN A 214 15.12 8.06 13.02
CA GLN A 214 15.84 7.81 11.76
C GLN A 214 16.05 9.11 10.96
N ILE A 215 15.02 9.96 10.88
CA ILE A 215 15.13 11.26 10.21
C ILE A 215 16.15 12.14 10.92
N ARG A 216 16.12 12.22 12.25
CA ARG A 216 17.10 12.99 13.04
C ARG A 216 18.53 12.51 12.80
N GLN A 217 18.76 11.20 12.81
CA GLN A 217 20.08 10.61 12.58
C GLN A 217 20.57 10.83 11.14
N GLN A 218 19.67 10.72 10.16
CA GLN A 218 20.01 10.90 8.74
C GLN A 218 20.30 12.36 8.40
N VAL A 219 19.47 13.28 8.89
CA VAL A 219 19.52 14.71 8.55
C VAL A 219 20.53 15.47 9.42
N GLY A 220 20.65 15.12 10.70
CA GLY A 220 21.52 15.82 11.65
C GLY A 220 21.12 17.29 11.82
N LYS A 221 22.00 18.18 11.36
CA LYS A 221 21.83 19.65 11.41
C LYS A 221 21.58 20.29 10.03
N ASP A 222 21.49 19.47 8.99
CA ASP A 222 21.32 19.94 7.61
C ASP A 222 19.86 20.37 7.35
N ARG A 223 19.65 21.33 6.43
CA ARG A 223 18.30 21.76 6.07
C ARG A 223 17.66 20.83 5.04
N VAL A 224 16.33 20.73 5.15
CA VAL A 224 15.52 19.79 4.39
C VAL A 224 14.42 20.53 3.65
N LEU A 225 14.25 20.20 2.38
CA LEU A 225 13.18 20.72 1.54
C LEU A 225 12.10 19.67 1.36
N CYS A 226 10.83 20.07 1.38
CA CYS A 226 9.71 19.19 1.10
C CYS A 226 8.80 19.80 0.03
N ALA A 227 8.51 19.03 -1.02
CA ALA A 227 7.48 19.36 -1.99
C ALA A 227 6.12 18.96 -1.43
N LEU A 228 5.34 19.94 -0.96
CA LEU A 228 3.99 19.72 -0.46
C LEU A 228 3.01 19.77 -1.64
N SER A 229 2.10 18.80 -1.70
CA SER A 229 1.07 18.74 -2.76
C SER A 229 -0.36 18.91 -2.26
N GLY A 230 -0.58 18.99 -0.94
CA GLY A 230 -1.91 18.95 -0.32
C GLY A 230 -2.53 17.55 -0.24
N GLY A 231 -1.88 16.54 -0.82
CA GLY A 231 -2.27 15.13 -0.66
C GLY A 231 -1.92 14.59 0.73
N VAL A 232 -2.59 13.51 1.14
CA VAL A 232 -2.35 12.85 2.44
C VAL A 232 -0.90 12.41 2.58
N ASP A 233 -0.32 11.82 1.54
CA ASP A 233 1.01 11.20 1.60
C ASP A 233 2.12 12.25 1.84
N SER A 234 2.08 13.39 1.12
CA SER A 234 3.05 14.50 1.27
C SER A 234 2.82 15.28 2.56
N SER A 235 1.56 15.42 3.00
CA SER A 235 1.23 16.10 4.26
C SER A 235 1.73 15.33 5.48
N VAL A 236 1.56 14.01 5.49
CA VAL A 236 2.05 13.14 6.57
C VAL A 236 3.58 13.10 6.57
N ALA A 237 4.22 13.01 5.40
CA ALA A 237 5.68 13.06 5.31
C ALA A 237 6.25 14.39 5.83
N ALA A 238 5.61 15.52 5.50
CA ALA A 238 5.98 16.83 6.01
C ALA A 238 5.81 16.92 7.53
N ALA A 239 4.66 16.49 8.08
CA ALA A 239 4.41 16.53 9.52
C ALA A 239 5.38 15.64 10.32
N LEU A 240 5.67 14.42 9.85
CA LEU A 240 6.66 13.54 10.48
C LEU A 240 8.06 14.15 10.48
N THR A 241 8.46 14.72 9.34
CA THR A 241 9.77 15.35 9.21
C THR A 241 9.84 16.56 10.13
N HIS A 242 8.81 17.40 10.17
CA HIS A 242 8.77 18.55 11.07
C HIS A 242 8.87 18.14 12.53
N ARG A 243 8.14 17.11 12.96
CA ARG A 243 8.26 16.55 14.31
C ARG A 243 9.69 16.07 14.63
N ALA A 244 10.42 15.64 13.61
CA ALA A 244 11.81 15.20 13.76
C ALA A 244 12.80 16.36 13.89
N ILE A 245 12.72 17.36 13.01
CA ILE A 245 13.80 18.36 12.82
C ILE A 245 13.36 19.82 12.99
N GLY A 246 12.07 20.06 13.25
CA GLY A 246 11.48 21.38 13.46
C GLY A 246 11.72 22.32 12.28
N ASP A 247 12.31 23.49 12.58
CA ASP A 247 12.56 24.60 11.66
C ASP A 247 13.59 24.30 10.57
N GLN A 248 14.29 23.17 10.66
CA GLN A 248 15.18 22.71 9.58
C GLN A 248 14.41 22.32 8.32
N LEU A 249 13.10 22.03 8.45
CA LEU A 249 12.22 21.72 7.33
C LEU A 249 11.64 22.99 6.71
N THR A 250 11.76 23.10 5.38
CA THR A 250 11.04 24.09 4.58
C THR A 250 10.14 23.37 3.57
N CYS A 251 8.85 23.67 3.62
CA CYS A 251 7.85 23.12 2.71
C CYS A 251 7.56 24.10 1.58
N VAL A 252 7.54 23.64 0.35
CA VAL A 252 7.15 24.43 -0.83
C VAL A 252 5.89 23.82 -1.41
N PHE A 253 4.82 24.62 -1.48
CA PHE A 253 3.56 24.27 -2.12
C PHE A 253 3.40 25.09 -3.39
N VAL A 254 3.33 24.42 -4.55
CA VAL A 254 3.17 25.07 -5.85
C VAL A 254 1.71 24.97 -6.29
N ASP A 255 1.01 26.10 -6.29
CA ASP A 255 -0.31 26.21 -6.89
C ASP A 255 -0.16 26.22 -8.42
N ASN A 256 -0.63 25.15 -9.05
CA ASN A 256 -0.56 24.95 -10.49
C ASN A 256 -1.81 25.46 -11.23
N GLY A 257 -2.77 26.07 -10.53
CA GLY A 257 -4.00 26.61 -11.10
C GLY A 257 -5.05 25.57 -11.48
N VAL A 258 -4.83 24.29 -11.19
CA VAL A 258 -5.78 23.19 -11.44
C VAL A 258 -6.12 22.42 -10.16
N LEU A 259 -5.97 23.07 -9.01
CA LEU A 259 -6.45 22.58 -7.72
C LEU A 259 -7.99 22.66 -7.64
N ARG A 260 -8.58 21.99 -6.65
CA ARG A 260 -10.00 22.14 -6.36
C ARG A 260 -10.27 23.53 -5.78
N SER A 261 -11.51 24.00 -5.95
CA SER A 261 -11.95 25.26 -5.35
C SER A 261 -11.78 25.21 -3.83
N GLY A 262 -11.10 26.22 -3.26
CA GLY A 262 -10.82 26.31 -1.83
C GLY A 262 -9.64 25.47 -1.32
N GLU A 263 -9.01 24.64 -2.17
CA GLU A 263 -7.96 23.70 -1.73
C GLU A 263 -6.68 24.42 -1.30
N ARG A 264 -6.31 25.48 -2.01
CA ARG A 264 -5.15 26.29 -1.65
C ARG A 264 -5.33 26.95 -0.29
N GLU A 265 -6.45 27.65 -0.08
CA GLU A 265 -6.73 28.32 1.19
C GLU A 265 -6.84 27.31 2.33
N GLN A 266 -7.38 26.12 2.07
CA GLN A 266 -7.44 25.05 3.05
C GLN A 266 -6.05 24.53 3.43
N VAL A 267 -5.16 24.31 2.48
CA VAL A 267 -3.77 23.92 2.73
C VAL A 267 -3.06 25.01 3.53
N GLU A 268 -3.11 26.25 3.08
CA GLU A 268 -2.50 27.39 3.79
C GLU A 268 -2.97 27.49 5.24
N LYS A 269 -4.29 27.46 5.48
CA LYS A 269 -4.85 27.50 6.84
C LYS A 269 -4.44 26.31 7.69
N THR A 270 -4.47 25.11 7.11
CA THR A 270 -4.15 23.86 7.80
C THR A 270 -2.70 23.88 8.32
N PHE A 271 -1.77 24.25 7.46
CA PHE A 271 -0.35 24.24 7.79
C PHE A 271 0.09 25.46 8.61
N ALA A 272 -0.61 26.61 8.46
CA ALA A 272 -0.38 27.78 9.30
C ALA A 272 -0.93 27.62 10.73
N ALA A 273 -2.06 26.93 10.91
CA ALA A 273 -2.74 26.85 12.20
C ALA A 273 -2.17 25.77 13.14
N HIS A 274 -1.57 24.69 12.62
CA HIS A 274 -1.30 23.49 13.43
C HIS A 274 0.17 23.20 13.75
N GLU A 275 1.15 23.76 13.04
CA GLU A 275 2.51 23.22 13.11
C GLU A 275 3.66 24.23 12.98
N HIS A 276 3.42 25.57 12.93
CA HIS A 276 4.49 26.56 12.64
C HIS A 276 5.41 26.17 11.47
N LEU A 277 4.88 25.39 10.52
CA LEU A 277 5.63 24.85 9.41
C LEU A 277 6.06 25.99 8.51
N ASN A 278 7.36 26.05 8.18
CA ASN A 278 7.87 27.01 7.21
C ASN A 278 7.36 26.66 5.81
N LEU A 279 6.15 27.12 5.49
CA LEU A 279 5.46 26.87 4.24
C LEU A 279 5.61 28.08 3.31
N ARG A 280 6.20 27.83 2.13
CA ARG A 280 6.26 28.78 1.02
C ARG A 280 5.23 28.39 -0.03
N VAL A 281 4.29 29.29 -0.29
CA VAL A 281 3.29 29.09 -1.35
C VAL A 281 3.70 29.84 -2.60
N VAL A 282 3.83 29.11 -3.70
CA VAL A 282 4.19 29.64 -5.01
C VAL A 282 2.97 29.63 -5.91
N ASN A 283 2.59 30.80 -6.43
CA ASN A 283 1.52 30.90 -7.42
C ASN A 283 2.08 30.69 -8.84
N GLY A 284 1.95 29.48 -9.37
CA GLY A 284 2.34 29.13 -10.75
C GLY A 284 1.18 29.17 -11.75
N SER A 285 -0.05 29.44 -11.29
CA SER A 285 -1.29 29.20 -12.03
C SER A 285 -1.28 29.76 -13.46
N ALA A 286 -0.86 31.01 -13.64
CA ALA A 286 -0.79 31.63 -14.98
C ALA A 286 0.20 30.91 -15.91
N GLN A 287 1.36 30.49 -15.40
CA GLN A 287 2.40 29.81 -16.19
C GLN A 287 1.96 28.41 -16.62
N PHE A 288 1.34 27.66 -15.71
CA PHE A 288 0.79 26.33 -16.02
C PHE A 288 -0.35 26.40 -17.02
N LEU A 289 -1.32 27.30 -16.82
CA LEU A 289 -2.46 27.45 -17.72
C LEU A 289 -2.03 27.90 -19.12
N ALA A 290 -1.05 28.82 -19.21
CA ALA A 290 -0.49 29.24 -20.49
C ALA A 290 0.21 28.08 -21.22
N ALA A 291 1.00 27.27 -20.52
CA ALA A 291 1.73 26.16 -21.12
C ALA A 291 0.84 24.96 -21.49
N LEU A 292 -0.33 24.83 -20.86
CA LEU A 292 -1.32 23.79 -21.16
C LEU A 292 -2.30 24.20 -22.27
N LYS A 293 -2.23 25.45 -22.74
CA LYS A 293 -3.08 25.96 -23.82
C LYS A 293 -2.91 25.09 -25.07
N ASN A 294 -4.03 24.59 -25.60
CA ASN A 294 -4.11 23.75 -26.80
C ASN A 294 -3.37 22.41 -26.72
N VAL A 295 -2.96 21.96 -25.53
CA VAL A 295 -2.40 20.62 -25.36
C VAL A 295 -3.55 19.64 -25.14
N THR A 296 -3.71 18.65 -26.03
CA THR A 296 -4.74 17.60 -25.91
C THR A 296 -4.14 16.28 -25.43
N ASP A 297 -2.94 15.95 -25.92
CA ASP A 297 -2.24 14.70 -25.61
C ASP A 297 -1.93 14.56 -24.10
N PRO A 298 -2.35 13.46 -23.45
CA PRO A 298 -2.19 13.30 -22.03
C PRO A 298 -0.74 13.19 -21.55
N GLU A 299 0.12 12.51 -22.30
CA GLU A 299 1.52 12.33 -21.92
C GLU A 299 2.30 13.64 -22.06
N ARG A 300 2.00 14.42 -23.10
CA ARG A 300 2.55 15.77 -23.28
C ARG A 300 2.11 16.71 -22.17
N LYS A 301 0.84 16.66 -21.72
CA LYS A 301 0.38 17.41 -20.53
C LYS A 301 1.21 17.05 -19.30
N ARG A 302 1.42 15.75 -19.04
CA ARG A 302 2.23 15.27 -17.90
C ARG A 302 3.66 15.81 -17.94
N LYS A 303 4.33 15.71 -19.09
CA LYS A 303 5.70 16.23 -19.27
C LYS A 303 5.78 17.74 -19.05
N ILE A 304 4.80 18.50 -19.54
CA ILE A 304 4.75 19.96 -19.35
C ILE A 304 4.58 20.32 -17.88
N ILE A 305 3.61 19.68 -17.19
CA ILE A 305 3.33 19.92 -15.77
C ILE A 305 4.55 19.57 -14.92
N GLY A 306 5.14 18.38 -15.13
CA GLY A 306 6.33 17.95 -14.38
C GLY A 306 7.50 18.90 -14.56
N ARG A 307 7.80 19.32 -15.80
CA ARG A 307 8.89 20.25 -16.09
C ARG A 307 8.68 21.63 -15.45
N LEU A 308 7.46 22.18 -15.52
CA LEU A 308 7.15 23.49 -14.93
C LEU A 308 7.19 23.44 -13.39
N PHE A 309 6.66 22.37 -12.81
CA PHE A 309 6.72 22.16 -11.37
C PHE A 309 8.18 22.15 -10.88
N ILE A 310 9.03 21.35 -11.52
CA ILE A 310 10.46 21.29 -11.20
C ILE A 310 11.10 22.67 -11.34
N LYS A 311 10.83 23.40 -12.43
CA LYS A 311 11.41 24.73 -12.68
C LYS A 311 11.05 25.73 -11.57
N LEU A 312 9.78 25.76 -11.16
CA LEU A 312 9.31 26.66 -10.10
C LEU A 312 9.86 26.24 -8.73
N PHE A 313 9.89 24.94 -8.47
CA PHE A 313 10.44 24.39 -7.24
C PHE A 313 11.95 24.66 -7.11
N GLU A 314 12.71 24.53 -8.20
CA GLU A 314 14.14 24.89 -8.24
C GLU A 314 14.37 26.39 -8.02
N ALA A 315 13.50 27.25 -8.56
CA ALA A 315 13.61 28.68 -8.37
C ALA A 315 13.47 29.06 -6.88
N GLU A 316 12.52 28.45 -6.18
CA GLU A 316 12.37 28.62 -4.72
C GLU A 316 13.52 28.02 -3.93
N ALA A 317 14.00 26.83 -4.33
CA ALA A 317 15.09 26.14 -3.67
C ALA A 317 16.41 26.93 -3.74
N LYS A 318 16.67 27.65 -4.84
CA LYS A 318 17.86 28.52 -4.98
C LYS A 318 17.87 29.68 -3.99
N GLY A 319 16.71 30.16 -3.59
CA GLY A 319 16.58 31.20 -2.56
C GLY A 319 16.83 30.71 -1.14
N LEU A 320 17.13 29.42 -0.96
CA LEU A 320 17.36 28.78 0.32
C LEU A 320 18.80 28.24 0.40
N THR A 321 19.52 28.61 1.44
CA THR A 321 20.91 28.16 1.66
C THR A 321 20.94 26.90 2.52
N GLY A 322 21.91 26.01 2.26
CA GLY A 322 22.18 24.85 3.12
C GLY A 322 21.23 23.67 2.98
N ILE A 323 20.38 23.63 1.94
CA ILE A 323 19.52 22.46 1.67
C ILE A 323 20.37 21.31 1.14
N LYS A 324 20.33 20.18 1.85
CA LYS A 324 21.04 18.95 1.46
C LYS A 324 20.10 17.78 1.20
N TYR A 325 18.89 17.85 1.74
CA TYR A 325 17.90 16.77 1.66
C TYR A 325 16.59 17.22 1.01
N LEU A 326 15.98 16.29 0.28
CA LEU A 326 14.62 16.41 -0.25
C LEU A 326 13.73 15.32 0.36
N VAL A 327 12.60 15.72 0.95
CA VAL A 327 11.57 14.80 1.44
C VAL A 327 10.65 14.41 0.29
N GLN A 328 10.38 13.11 0.20
CA GLN A 328 9.35 12.56 -0.68
C GLN A 328 8.35 11.74 0.13
N GLY A 329 7.07 11.88 -0.22
CA GLY A 329 5.97 11.07 0.33
C GLY A 329 5.89 9.67 -0.28
N THR A 330 7.01 9.08 -0.68
CA THR A 330 7.07 7.75 -1.30
C THR A 330 6.50 6.72 -0.33
N LEU A 331 5.54 5.92 -0.79
CA LEU A 331 4.91 4.87 0.02
C LEU A 331 5.55 3.51 -0.24
N TYR A 332 5.33 2.57 0.67
CA TYR A 332 5.87 1.20 0.56
C TYR A 332 5.52 0.48 -0.77
N PRO A 333 4.30 0.59 -1.34
CA PRO A 333 4.03 0.02 -2.66
C PRO A 333 4.91 0.59 -3.77
N ASP A 334 5.27 1.87 -3.71
CA ASP A 334 6.13 2.51 -4.71
C ASP A 334 7.57 2.02 -4.62
N VAL A 335 8.05 1.70 -3.41
CA VAL A 335 9.38 1.09 -3.17
C VAL A 335 9.43 -0.37 -3.64
N ILE A 336 8.36 -1.14 -3.46
CA ILE A 336 8.34 -2.54 -3.90
C ILE A 336 8.29 -2.64 -5.42
N GLU A 337 7.49 -1.80 -6.07
CA GLU A 337 7.35 -1.81 -7.52
C GLU A 337 8.66 -1.46 -8.26
N SER A 338 9.58 -0.73 -7.62
CA SER A 338 10.91 -0.45 -8.17
C SER A 338 11.92 -1.59 -7.98
N VAL A 339 11.66 -2.53 -7.05
CA VAL A 339 12.54 -3.66 -6.68
C VAL A 339 11.94 -5.02 -7.09
N SER A 340 10.82 -5.03 -7.81
CA SER A 340 10.10 -6.26 -8.15
C SER A 340 10.91 -7.20 -9.06
N PHE A 341 10.75 -8.50 -8.83
CA PHE A 341 11.37 -9.60 -9.60
C PHE A 341 11.12 -9.52 -11.12
N LYS A 342 10.01 -8.93 -11.57
CA LYS A 342 9.68 -8.78 -13.00
C LYS A 342 10.11 -7.45 -13.62
N GLY A 343 10.88 -6.63 -12.88
CA GLY A 343 11.21 -5.26 -13.27
C GLY A 343 10.05 -4.28 -13.02
N PRO A 344 10.29 -2.96 -13.20
CA PRO A 344 9.29 -1.94 -12.92
C PRO A 344 8.03 -2.13 -13.79
N SER A 345 6.87 -2.25 -13.15
CA SER A 345 5.59 -2.42 -13.84
C SER A 345 5.25 -1.17 -14.66
N ALA A 346 5.40 -1.31 -15.98
CA ALA A 346 5.02 -0.37 -17.03
C ALA A 346 5.75 1.00 -17.03
N THR A 347 6.12 1.41 -18.24
CA THR A 347 6.70 2.70 -18.71
C THR A 347 6.00 3.98 -18.23
N ILE A 348 4.94 3.87 -17.43
CA ILE A 348 4.08 4.95 -16.95
C ILE A 348 4.68 5.63 -15.69
N LYS A 349 5.65 5.02 -15.01
CA LYS A 349 6.21 5.53 -13.73
C LYS A 349 7.64 6.11 -13.83
N THR A 350 8.17 6.35 -15.03
CA THR A 350 9.56 6.81 -15.21
C THR A 350 9.90 8.14 -14.52
N HIS A 351 8.91 8.98 -14.17
CA HIS A 351 9.19 10.36 -13.74
C HIS A 351 8.60 10.86 -12.42
N HIS A 352 7.93 10.02 -11.61
CA HIS A 352 7.09 10.59 -10.55
C HIS A 352 7.38 10.23 -9.10
N ASN A 353 8.02 9.09 -8.78
CA ASN A 353 8.44 8.82 -7.39
C ASN A 353 9.92 8.43 -7.24
N VAL A 354 10.61 8.02 -8.32
CA VAL A 354 12.03 7.58 -8.24
C VAL A 354 12.91 8.18 -9.36
N GLY A 355 12.38 9.02 -10.25
CA GLY A 355 13.08 9.37 -11.50
C GLY A 355 12.87 10.80 -11.98
N GLY A 356 13.16 11.81 -11.16
CA GLY A 356 12.97 13.19 -11.62
C GLY A 356 13.56 14.29 -10.76
N LEU A 357 14.50 14.00 -9.86
CA LEU A 357 15.41 15.07 -9.48
C LEU A 357 16.22 15.41 -10.74
N PRO A 358 16.23 16.67 -11.21
CA PRO A 358 17.16 17.10 -12.24
C PRO A 358 18.55 16.66 -11.80
N THR A 359 19.36 16.15 -12.72
CA THR A 359 20.77 15.79 -12.46
C THR A 359 21.59 16.92 -11.82
N LYS A 360 21.05 18.16 -11.85
CA LYS A 360 21.60 19.36 -11.24
C LYS A 360 21.33 19.50 -9.73
N MET A 361 20.26 18.91 -9.20
CA MET A 361 19.94 18.98 -7.77
C MET A 361 20.70 17.86 -7.03
N LYS A 362 21.88 18.18 -6.48
CA LYS A 362 22.71 17.28 -5.64
C LYS A 362 22.10 17.06 -4.25
N LEU A 363 20.82 16.70 -4.17
CA LEU A 363 20.08 16.48 -2.92
C LEU A 363 19.99 14.99 -2.59
N LYS A 364 20.11 14.66 -1.31
CA LYS A 364 19.86 13.32 -0.77
C LYS A 364 18.38 13.15 -0.45
N LEU A 365 17.83 11.95 -0.63
CA LEU A 365 16.41 11.68 -0.36
C LEU A 365 16.16 11.30 1.09
N VAL A 366 15.02 11.77 1.63
CA VAL A 366 14.43 11.35 2.90
C VAL A 366 13.02 10.86 2.59
N GLU A 367 12.71 9.60 2.92
CA GLU A 367 11.43 8.95 2.60
C GLU A 367 10.73 8.44 3.86
N PRO A 368 10.10 9.32 4.68
CA PRO A 368 9.54 8.97 5.99
C PRO A 368 8.47 7.88 5.94
N CYS A 369 7.71 7.83 4.84
CA CYS A 369 6.58 6.94 4.64
C CYS A 369 6.94 5.66 3.87
N GLY A 370 8.23 5.44 3.58
CA GLY A 370 8.70 4.33 2.73
C GLY A 370 8.31 2.94 3.24
N ASN A 371 8.03 2.77 4.54
CA ASN A 371 7.56 1.52 5.14
C ASN A 371 6.05 1.47 5.42
N CYS A 372 5.29 2.51 5.06
CA CYS A 372 3.85 2.63 5.32
C CYS A 372 2.99 2.34 4.09
N SER A 373 1.78 1.81 4.34
CA SER A 373 0.70 1.77 3.35
C SER A 373 -0.12 3.06 3.41
N ARG A 374 -0.81 3.41 2.31
CA ARG A 374 -1.69 4.59 2.26
C ARG A 374 -2.73 4.63 3.38
N THR A 375 -3.35 3.50 3.70
CA THR A 375 -4.31 3.40 4.81
C THR A 375 -3.68 3.74 6.15
N LYS A 376 -2.44 3.31 6.39
CA LYS A 376 -1.70 3.63 7.61
C LYS A 376 -1.31 5.10 7.63
N CYS A 377 -0.81 5.67 6.52
CA CYS A 377 -0.55 7.12 6.41
C CYS A 377 -1.80 7.96 6.71
N GLY A 378 -2.99 7.55 6.24
CA GLY A 378 -4.24 8.24 6.58
C GLY A 378 -4.59 8.18 8.07
N CYS A 379 -4.37 7.03 8.73
CA CYS A 379 -4.49 6.94 10.19
C CYS A 379 -3.44 7.80 10.92
N TRP A 380 -2.26 7.98 10.34
CA TRP A 380 -1.17 8.79 10.90
C TRP A 380 -1.50 10.26 10.90
N GLY A 381 -1.98 10.77 9.77
CA GLY A 381 -2.46 12.15 9.67
C GLY A 381 -3.48 12.45 10.77
N ARG A 382 -4.43 11.54 11.00
CA ARG A 382 -5.40 11.68 12.11
C ARG A 382 -4.74 11.69 13.49
N SER A 383 -3.80 10.77 13.77
CA SER A 383 -3.14 10.68 15.09
C SER A 383 -2.17 11.82 15.37
N LEU A 384 -1.59 12.43 14.32
CA LEU A 384 -0.70 13.57 14.42
C LEU A 384 -1.48 14.89 14.53
N GLY A 385 -2.82 14.85 14.57
CA GLY A 385 -3.65 16.05 14.57
C GLY A 385 -3.60 16.83 13.25
N CYS A 386 -3.05 16.26 12.17
CA CYS A 386 -3.13 16.88 10.86
C CYS A 386 -4.62 17.01 10.49
N PRO A 387 -5.09 18.22 10.18
CA PRO A 387 -6.39 18.42 9.54
C PRO A 387 -6.32 17.69 8.20
N MET A 388 -6.78 16.45 8.19
CA MET A 388 -6.95 15.71 6.97
C MET A 388 -7.98 16.52 6.17
N PRO A 389 -7.62 17.07 5.01
CA PRO A 389 -8.64 17.68 4.19
C PRO A 389 -9.66 16.57 3.91
N SER A 390 -10.95 16.91 3.97
CA SER A 390 -12.10 15.99 3.89
C SER A 390 -12.26 15.37 2.50
N PHE A 391 -11.15 14.90 1.93
CA PHE A 391 -11.11 14.00 0.81
C PHE A 391 -11.54 12.63 1.34
N GLY A 392 -12.82 12.30 1.11
CA GLY A 392 -13.27 10.92 1.20
C GLY A 392 -12.33 9.99 0.45
N ASP A 393 -12.37 8.68 0.76
CA ASP A 393 -11.45 7.60 0.41
C ASP A 393 -10.93 7.47 -1.05
N ASN A 394 -11.31 8.37 -1.95
CA ASN A 394 -10.71 8.54 -3.25
C ASN A 394 -9.45 9.42 -3.21
N PRO A 395 -8.30 8.93 -3.72
CA PRO A 395 -7.11 9.76 -3.84
C PRO A 395 -7.43 11.07 -4.57
N SER A 396 -6.95 12.19 -4.05
CA SER A 396 -6.77 13.38 -4.86
C SER A 396 -5.80 13.01 -5.97
N ARG A 397 -6.38 12.62 -7.11
CA ARG A 397 -5.63 12.41 -8.33
C ARG A 397 -5.22 13.80 -8.80
N GLY A 398 -4.12 14.32 -8.26
CA GLY A 398 -3.38 15.43 -8.89
C GLY A 398 -3.02 15.12 -10.36
N ARG A 399 -3.18 13.84 -10.76
CA ARG A 399 -3.09 13.31 -12.13
C ARG A 399 -4.30 13.57 -13.04
N ASP A 400 -5.51 13.79 -12.51
CA ASP A 400 -6.75 13.67 -13.32
C ASP A 400 -7.58 14.95 -13.42
N TRP A 401 -7.30 16.03 -12.69
CA TRP A 401 -8.16 17.20 -12.77
C TRP A 401 -8.27 17.85 -14.16
N PRO A 402 -7.19 18.00 -14.97
CA PRO A 402 -7.35 18.49 -16.33
C PRO A 402 -8.06 17.49 -17.26
N PHE A 403 -8.41 16.29 -16.80
CA PHE A 403 -9.14 15.27 -17.56
C PHE A 403 -10.61 15.15 -17.13
N VAL A 404 -10.90 15.22 -15.83
CA VAL A 404 -12.27 15.10 -15.30
C VAL A 404 -13.11 16.35 -15.64
N SER A 405 -12.52 17.53 -15.61
CA SER A 405 -13.19 18.79 -15.95
C SER A 405 -13.39 18.96 -17.47
N TRP A 406 -12.37 18.62 -18.26
CA TRP A 406 -12.38 18.91 -19.70
C TRP A 406 -13.22 17.93 -20.53
N ALA A 407 -13.45 16.71 -20.03
CA ALA A 407 -14.36 15.75 -20.65
C ALA A 407 -15.85 16.15 -20.51
N ARG A 408 -16.22 16.90 -19.45
CA ARG A 408 -17.59 17.41 -19.28
C ARG A 408 -17.90 18.63 -20.16
N SER A 409 -16.90 19.44 -20.50
CA SER A 409 -17.08 20.65 -21.32
C SER A 409 -17.44 20.37 -22.79
N ARG A 410 -17.30 19.14 -23.29
CA ARG A 410 -17.73 18.78 -24.66
C ARG A 410 -19.19 18.31 -24.75
N LYS A 411 -19.90 18.11 -23.63
CA LYS A 411 -21.33 17.70 -23.65
C LYS A 411 -22.32 18.87 -23.53
N THR A 412 -21.86 20.08 -23.25
CA THR A 412 -22.70 21.28 -23.23
C THR A 412 -21.96 22.39 -23.96
N GLY A 413 -22.18 22.52 -25.27
CA GLY A 413 -21.51 23.48 -26.13
C GLY A 413 -21.84 24.94 -25.77
N LEU A 414 -21.19 25.48 -24.74
CA LEU A 414 -21.25 26.90 -24.39
C LEU A 414 -19.83 27.49 -24.41
N PRO A 415 -19.61 28.60 -25.12
CA PRO A 415 -18.30 29.25 -25.18
C PRO A 415 -18.00 30.02 -23.89
N PHE A 416 -16.73 29.97 -23.46
CA PHE A 416 -16.20 30.82 -22.40
C PHE A 416 -16.15 32.28 -22.91
N SER A 417 -17.04 33.14 -22.41
CA SER A 417 -16.90 34.60 -22.51
C SER A 417 -16.53 35.18 -21.14
N GLY A 418 -15.58 36.12 -21.16
CA GLY A 418 -14.97 36.70 -19.98
C GLY A 418 -15.89 37.59 -19.15
N ARG A 419 -15.43 37.86 -17.92
CA ARG A 419 -15.92 38.84 -16.93
C ARG A 419 -17.45 38.94 -16.78
N ARG A 420 -17.96 38.46 -15.63
CA ARG A 420 -19.22 39.00 -15.09
C ARG A 420 -19.00 39.62 -13.72
N ASN A 421 -19.38 40.89 -13.66
CA ASN A 421 -19.47 41.78 -12.52
C ASN A 421 -20.51 41.27 -11.50
N PRO A 422 -20.41 41.59 -10.20
CA PRO A 422 -21.33 41.11 -9.17
C PRO A 422 -22.55 42.03 -9.08
N SER A 423 -23.56 41.80 -9.91
CA SER A 423 -24.89 42.40 -9.74
C SER A 423 -25.94 41.69 -10.60
N SER A 424 -26.43 40.53 -10.13
CA SER A 424 -27.72 39.97 -10.54
C SER A 424 -28.05 38.71 -9.73
N ILE A 425 -28.29 38.90 -8.43
CA ILE A 425 -29.02 37.92 -7.62
C ILE A 425 -30.51 38.24 -7.80
N LYS A 426 -31.21 37.45 -8.61
CA LYS A 426 -32.68 37.40 -8.58
C LYS A 426 -33.09 36.41 -7.49
N ARG A 427 -33.81 36.96 -6.52
CA ARG A 427 -34.51 36.30 -5.42
C ARG A 427 -35.37 35.14 -5.92
N PHE A 428 -35.28 33.99 -5.26
CA PHE A 428 -36.41 33.08 -5.08
C PHE A 428 -36.65 32.93 -3.57
N GLY A 429 -37.94 33.01 -3.22
CA GLY A 429 -38.42 33.52 -1.94
C GLY A 429 -38.30 32.57 -0.75
N ALA A 430 -38.15 33.21 0.41
CA ALA A 430 -38.38 32.61 1.70
C ALA A 430 -39.90 32.42 1.93
N ARG A 431 -40.26 31.29 2.54
CA ARG A 431 -41.41 31.21 3.44
C ARG A 431 -40.93 30.64 4.76
N ASP A 432 -41.27 31.38 5.80
CA ASP A 432 -40.98 31.15 7.21
C ASP A 432 -41.55 29.83 7.75
N CYS A 433 -40.86 29.27 8.74
CA CYS A 433 -41.47 28.77 9.98
C CYS A 433 -40.39 28.54 11.06
N THR A 434 -40.27 29.58 11.90
CA THR A 434 -39.99 29.65 13.34
C THR A 434 -39.44 28.44 14.13
N ALA A 435 -38.55 28.81 15.05
CA ALA A 435 -37.77 28.00 15.99
C ALA A 435 -38.57 27.36 17.16
N ARG A 436 -38.01 26.29 17.75
CA ARG A 436 -38.09 26.01 19.20
C ARG A 436 -37.07 24.96 19.67
N SER A 437 -36.30 25.32 20.72
CA SER A 437 -35.70 24.51 21.82
C SER A 437 -35.00 23.18 21.50
N GLY A 438 -33.81 22.82 21.98
CA GLY A 438 -33.09 23.14 23.21
C GLY A 438 -32.49 21.83 23.78
N ARG A 439 -31.22 21.87 24.23
CA ARG A 439 -30.44 20.86 25.02
C ARG A 439 -29.54 19.84 24.28
N PRO A 440 -28.44 19.39 24.95
CA PRO A 440 -27.12 19.19 24.32
C PRO A 440 -26.67 17.71 24.19
N LEU A 441 -25.54 17.56 23.51
CA LEU A 441 -24.66 16.39 23.37
C LEU A 441 -24.69 15.39 24.54
N ARG A 442 -24.85 14.10 24.19
CA ARG A 442 -24.37 12.96 25.00
C ARG A 442 -23.67 11.94 24.11
N CYS A 443 -22.40 11.67 24.44
CA CYS A 443 -21.73 10.41 24.11
C CYS A 443 -22.48 9.24 24.74
N CYS A 444 -22.70 8.16 23.99
CA CYS A 444 -22.61 6.82 24.53
C CYS A 444 -22.43 5.79 23.41
N SER A 445 -21.37 5.00 23.57
CA SER A 445 -21.20 3.64 23.10
C SER A 445 -22.47 2.79 23.23
N ARG A 446 -22.86 2.09 22.16
CA ARG A 446 -23.25 0.67 22.21
C ARG A 446 -23.48 0.09 20.82
N SER A 447 -22.95 -1.12 20.68
CA SER A 447 -23.14 -2.13 19.65
C SER A 447 -24.57 -2.63 19.53
N ALA A 448 -24.91 -3.07 18.30
CA ALA A 448 -25.85 -4.12 17.87
C ALA A 448 -26.96 -3.64 16.87
N PRO A 449 -27.70 -4.54 16.20
CA PRO A 449 -27.52 -4.91 14.79
C PRO A 449 -28.75 -4.58 13.92
N TRP A 450 -28.59 -4.41 12.60
CA TRP A 450 -29.76 -4.29 11.71
C TRP A 450 -29.59 -5.17 10.47
N GLY A 451 -30.49 -6.13 10.36
CA GLY A 451 -30.70 -6.96 9.18
C GLY A 451 -31.62 -6.31 8.13
N SER A 452 -31.67 -7.02 7.01
CA SER A 452 -32.69 -7.07 5.95
C SER A 452 -33.40 -5.76 5.56
N TRP A 453 -32.98 -5.20 4.43
CA TRP A 453 -33.89 -4.58 3.47
C TRP A 453 -33.68 -5.25 2.11
N ALA A 454 -34.69 -5.99 1.67
CA ALA A 454 -34.78 -6.59 0.35
C ALA A 454 -35.44 -5.61 -0.64
N THR A 455 -35.22 -5.93 -1.92
CA THR A 455 -35.95 -5.50 -3.13
C THR A 455 -35.88 -4.03 -3.55
N ASN A 456 -35.03 -3.75 -4.54
CA ASN A 456 -35.48 -3.30 -5.86
C ASN A 456 -34.32 -3.41 -6.87
N GLY A 457 -34.50 -4.25 -7.90
CA GLY A 457 -33.62 -4.31 -9.08
C GLY A 457 -33.65 -3.01 -9.89
N PRO A 458 -32.77 -2.85 -10.89
CA PRO A 458 -33.24 -3.18 -12.22
C PRO A 458 -32.17 -3.64 -13.26
N THR A 459 -32.67 -4.41 -14.23
CA THR A 459 -32.34 -4.41 -15.67
C THR A 459 -30.93 -4.77 -16.14
N ASN A 460 -30.83 -6.00 -16.66
CA ASN A 460 -29.97 -6.40 -17.77
C ASN A 460 -30.17 -5.47 -18.99
N MET A 461 -29.09 -4.98 -19.59
CA MET A 461 -29.08 -4.64 -21.01
C MET A 461 -27.71 -5.00 -21.61
N TRP A 462 -27.74 -6.07 -22.40
CA TRP A 462 -26.68 -6.55 -23.26
C TRP A 462 -26.53 -5.60 -24.46
N TRP A 463 -25.30 -5.28 -24.86
CA TRP A 463 -25.02 -4.87 -26.23
C TRP A 463 -23.79 -5.60 -26.77
N ARG A 464 -24.08 -6.48 -27.73
CA ARG A 464 -23.15 -7.09 -28.67
C ARG A 464 -22.54 -6.02 -29.56
N PHE A 465 -21.25 -6.14 -29.86
CA PHE A 465 -20.68 -5.60 -31.10
C PHE A 465 -19.70 -6.62 -31.68
N ALA A 466 -20.04 -7.11 -32.88
CA ALA A 466 -19.18 -7.65 -33.91
C ALA A 466 -19.96 -7.54 -35.23
N PRO A 467 -19.32 -7.45 -36.39
CA PRO A 467 -17.87 -7.41 -36.65
C PRO A 467 -17.29 -6.00 -36.70
#